data_AF-A0AA86VVS7-F1
#
_entry.id   AF-A0AA86VVS7-F1
#
_cell.length_a   1.000
_cell.length_b   1.000
_cell.length_c   1.000
_cell.angle_alpha   90.00
_cell.angle_beta   90.00
_cell.angle_gamma   90.00
#
_symmetry.space_group_name_H-M   'P 1'
#
loop_
_entity.id
_entity.type
_entity.pdbx_description
1 polymer ?
#
loop_
_entity_poly.entity_id
_entity_poly.type
_entity_poly.pdbx_seq_one_letter_code
_entity_poly.pdbx_strand_id
1 'polypeptide(L)'
;MNVLNVAEKPSVAKSVATILSRNQGVRMREGRSRYNKIFEFNYTIRGQPCHMLFTSVTGHLMELEFDERYRKWHACNPADLFHAPVHKFVPEDKKDIKRTLEEEARRCQWLVLWLDCDREGENIAFEVVDVCTAVNPRLTIKRARFSALIDREIHQAVQNLEEPKKCLADAVDARQEIDLRIGASFTRFQTMLMKDAFIIDTATDDRNLILSYGPCQFPTLGFVVERYWEIQAHEPEEFWSINCAHDSDGCIAKFNWMRGHLFDYTCAVIIYEMCVEEPTATVTNVRQQEKLKYPPHPLNTIELEKRASRYFRISSEHTMKVSGHYHLFAWFLLISDVAEELYQAGFISYPRTETDSFSSRTDLHIIVQEQQGHPEWGVYAQRLLDPGAGLWRNPRGGGHDDKAHPPIHPTKFSTGESGWSQDHRKLYELVVRHFLACVSKPAVGAETTVEIDIAGELFSACGRVILEEERLKCYALLTFATDVLFSEISICE
;
A
#
# COMPACT_ATOMS: atom_id res chain seq x y z
N MET A 1 -9.14 40.00 -2.48
CA MET A 1 -7.90 39.40 -3.03
C MET A 1 -8.27 38.12 -3.76
N ASN A 2 -7.78 37.92 -4.98
CA ASN A 2 -7.99 36.70 -5.75
C ASN A 2 -6.87 35.70 -5.47
N VAL A 3 -7.23 34.46 -5.19
CA VAL A 3 -6.32 33.37 -4.83
C VAL A 3 -6.55 32.21 -5.81
N LEU A 4 -5.55 31.93 -6.64
CA LEU A 4 -5.55 30.74 -7.49
C LEU A 4 -5.20 29.53 -6.62
N ASN A 5 -6.01 28.48 -6.68
CA ASN A 5 -5.80 27.23 -5.96
C ASN A 5 -5.72 26.10 -6.98
N VAL A 6 -4.68 25.28 -6.91
CA VAL A 6 -4.44 24.20 -7.90
C VAL A 6 -4.25 22.89 -7.19
N ALA A 7 -5.14 21.92 -7.44
CA ALA A 7 -4.99 20.54 -6.99
C ALA A 7 -4.45 19.61 -8.09
N GLU A 8 -4.04 18.41 -7.70
CA GLU A 8 -3.42 17.44 -8.62
C GLU A 8 -4.39 16.81 -9.63
N LYS A 9 -5.66 16.63 -9.23
CA LYS A 9 -6.70 15.99 -10.04
C LYS A 9 -8.04 16.74 -9.95
N PRO A 10 -8.92 16.64 -10.97
CA PRO A 10 -10.23 17.31 -10.94
C PRO A 10 -11.14 16.87 -9.79
N SER A 11 -11.06 15.60 -9.38
CA SER A 11 -11.78 15.05 -8.23
C SER A 11 -11.37 15.76 -6.94
N VAL A 12 -10.07 15.90 -6.69
CA VAL A 12 -9.51 16.58 -5.51
C VAL A 12 -9.93 18.05 -5.48
N ALA A 13 -9.81 18.77 -6.60
CA ALA A 13 -10.24 20.16 -6.68
C ALA A 13 -11.73 20.33 -6.34
N LYS A 14 -12.59 19.45 -6.86
CA LYS A 14 -14.01 19.45 -6.55
C LYS A 14 -14.26 19.19 -5.06
N SER A 15 -13.66 18.14 -4.49
CA SER A 15 -13.82 17.78 -3.08
C SER A 15 -13.38 18.93 -2.16
N VAL A 16 -12.18 19.48 -2.37
CA VAL A 16 -11.65 20.59 -1.57
C VAL A 16 -12.50 21.85 -1.73
N ALA A 17 -12.91 22.21 -2.96
CA ALA A 17 -13.78 23.37 -3.17
C ALA A 17 -15.14 23.19 -2.47
N THR A 18 -15.75 22.01 -2.53
CA THR A 18 -17.00 21.70 -1.82
C THR A 18 -16.84 21.82 -0.31
N ILE A 19 -15.73 21.33 0.27
CA ILE A 19 -15.45 21.45 1.70
C ILE A 19 -15.27 22.92 2.10
N LEU A 20 -14.36 23.65 1.44
CA LEU A 20 -14.03 25.01 1.83
C LEU A 20 -15.20 25.98 1.69
N SER A 21 -16.05 25.77 0.69
CA SER A 21 -17.26 26.56 0.46
C SER A 21 -18.44 26.13 1.32
N ARG A 22 -18.35 25.00 2.04
CA ARG A 22 -19.48 24.33 2.70
C ARG A 22 -20.66 24.08 1.76
N ASN A 23 -20.34 23.84 0.48
CA ASN A 23 -21.29 23.73 -0.62
C ASN A 23 -22.23 24.94 -0.79
N GLN A 24 -21.81 26.12 -0.35
CA GLN A 24 -22.57 27.36 -0.44
C GLN A 24 -21.86 28.37 -1.34
N GLY A 25 -22.62 28.97 -2.27
CA GLY A 25 -22.10 30.06 -3.10
C GLY A 25 -20.97 29.66 -4.06
N VAL A 26 -20.81 28.37 -4.36
CA VAL A 26 -19.84 27.90 -5.37
C VAL A 26 -20.38 28.20 -6.76
N ARG A 27 -19.64 28.99 -7.52
CA ARG A 27 -19.87 29.19 -8.95
C ARG A 27 -18.90 28.31 -9.72
N MET A 28 -19.42 27.41 -10.54
CA MET A 28 -18.61 26.62 -11.47
C MET A 28 -18.42 27.39 -12.78
N ARG A 29 -17.18 27.43 -13.27
CA ARG A 29 -16.80 28.00 -14.57
C ARG A 29 -15.98 26.99 -15.35
N GLU A 30 -16.17 26.99 -16.67
CA GLU A 30 -15.36 26.18 -17.58
C GLU A 30 -13.94 26.75 -17.69
N GLY A 31 -12.96 25.85 -17.64
CA GLY A 31 -11.59 26.14 -18.05
C GLY A 31 -11.42 25.91 -19.55
N ARG A 32 -10.17 25.95 -20.03
CA ARG A 32 -9.87 25.58 -21.43
C ARG A 32 -9.88 24.07 -21.63
N SER A 33 -9.48 23.31 -20.61
CA SER A 33 -9.61 21.85 -20.59
C SER A 33 -11.04 21.43 -20.23
N ARG A 34 -11.58 20.46 -20.97
CA ARG A 34 -12.93 19.91 -20.74
C ARG A 34 -13.09 19.30 -19.34
N TYR A 35 -12.02 18.75 -18.79
CA TYR A 35 -12.03 17.97 -17.54
C TYR A 35 -11.69 18.82 -16.31
N ASN A 36 -10.96 19.92 -16.48
CA ASN A 36 -10.47 20.76 -15.39
C ASN A 36 -11.35 22.00 -15.25
N LYS A 37 -12.37 21.91 -14.39
CA LYS A 37 -13.27 23.01 -14.07
C LYS A 37 -12.60 24.02 -13.13
N ILE A 38 -13.21 25.20 -13.02
CA ILE A 38 -12.84 26.24 -12.07
C ILE A 38 -14.02 26.44 -11.10
N PHE A 39 -13.75 26.37 -9.81
CA PHE A 39 -14.72 26.57 -8.74
C PHE A 39 -14.40 27.89 -8.02
N GLU A 40 -15.33 28.83 -8.09
CA GLU A 40 -15.20 30.17 -7.53
C GLU A 40 -16.06 30.30 -6.27
N PHE A 41 -15.49 30.76 -5.16
CA PHE A 41 -16.21 31.02 -3.91
C PHE A 41 -15.46 32.00 -3.02
N ASN A 42 -16.17 32.61 -2.06
CA ASN A 42 -15.54 33.49 -1.07
C ASN A 42 -15.07 32.67 0.14
N TYR A 43 -13.90 33.01 0.67
CA TYR A 43 -13.35 32.38 1.86
C TYR A 43 -12.56 33.40 2.69
N THR A 44 -12.15 33.04 3.90
CA THR A 44 -11.33 33.89 4.77
C THR A 44 -10.08 33.14 5.20
N ILE A 45 -8.91 33.64 4.81
CA ILE A 45 -7.62 33.09 5.20
C ILE A 45 -7.01 34.01 6.26
N ARG A 46 -6.82 33.53 7.50
CA ARG A 46 -6.25 34.29 8.61
C ARG A 46 -6.90 35.68 8.81
N GLY A 47 -8.22 35.74 8.71
CA GLY A 47 -9.00 36.97 8.85
C GLY A 47 -9.04 37.87 7.61
N GLN A 48 -8.35 37.53 6.52
CA GLN A 48 -8.40 38.28 5.27
C GLN A 48 -9.43 37.68 4.31
N PRO A 49 -10.45 38.45 3.86
CA PRO A 49 -11.42 37.96 2.89
C PRO A 49 -10.77 37.80 1.52
N CYS A 50 -10.94 36.63 0.93
CA CYS A 50 -10.40 36.28 -0.37
C CYS A 50 -11.46 35.63 -1.25
N HIS A 51 -11.27 35.80 -2.56
CA HIS A 51 -12.03 35.12 -3.59
C HIS A 51 -11.16 33.97 -4.11
N MET A 52 -11.61 32.75 -3.90
CA MET A 52 -10.90 31.52 -4.24
C MET A 52 -11.28 31.10 -5.65
N LEU A 53 -10.28 30.96 -6.53
CA LEU A 53 -10.43 30.36 -7.86
C LEU A 53 -9.74 29.00 -7.82
N PHE A 54 -10.52 27.94 -7.69
CA PHE A 54 -10.01 26.59 -7.48
C PHE A 54 -10.07 25.77 -8.77
N THR A 55 -8.94 25.24 -9.22
CA THR A 55 -8.85 24.37 -10.39
C THR A 55 -7.88 23.23 -10.15
N SER A 56 -7.54 22.44 -11.17
CA SER A 56 -6.62 21.33 -11.04
C SER A 56 -5.76 21.14 -12.29
N VAL A 57 -4.69 20.37 -12.12
CA VAL A 57 -4.01 19.65 -13.21
C VAL A 57 -4.58 18.22 -13.33
N THR A 58 -3.88 17.35 -14.04
CA THR A 58 -4.18 15.92 -14.19
C THR A 58 -2.88 15.11 -14.00
N GLY A 59 -2.38 15.08 -12.76
CA GLY A 59 -1.02 14.62 -12.47
C GLY A 59 0.05 15.59 -13.01
N HIS A 60 1.21 15.07 -13.42
CA HIS A 60 2.28 15.88 -14.01
C HIS A 60 1.78 16.74 -15.16
N LEU A 61 2.10 18.02 -15.12
CA LEU A 61 1.84 19.00 -16.17
C LEU A 61 2.95 18.97 -17.23
N MET A 62 4.17 18.61 -16.85
CA MET A 62 5.34 18.56 -17.73
C MET A 62 5.88 17.15 -17.91
N GLU A 63 6.63 16.96 -18.99
CA GLU A 63 7.41 15.76 -19.28
C GLU A 63 8.86 16.15 -19.53
N LEU A 64 9.80 15.27 -19.15
CA LEU A 64 11.23 15.44 -19.39
C LEU A 64 11.62 14.69 -20.67
N GLU A 65 12.27 15.38 -21.60
CA GLU A 65 12.71 14.78 -22.86
C GLU A 65 14.08 15.29 -23.27
N PHE A 66 14.80 14.49 -24.05
CA PHE A 66 16.01 14.94 -24.72
C PHE A 66 15.73 16.01 -25.78
N ASP A 67 16.72 16.84 -26.05
CA ASP A 67 16.69 17.74 -27.21
C ASP A 67 16.45 16.99 -28.51
N GLU A 68 15.82 17.66 -29.47
CA GLU A 68 15.29 17.07 -30.72
C GLU A 68 16.32 16.20 -31.47
N ARG A 69 17.59 16.63 -31.48
CA ARG A 69 18.71 15.90 -32.12
C ARG A 69 19.00 14.52 -31.50
N TYR A 70 18.60 14.26 -30.26
CA TYR A 70 18.83 13.00 -29.55
C TYR A 70 17.58 12.13 -29.43
N ARG A 71 16.41 12.61 -29.87
CA ARG A 71 15.12 11.89 -29.73
C ARG A 71 15.05 10.63 -30.59
N LYS A 72 15.55 10.70 -31.81
CA LYS A 72 15.54 9.55 -32.74
C LYS A 72 16.60 8.53 -32.31
N TRP A 73 16.23 7.26 -32.32
CA TRP A 73 17.08 6.16 -31.84
C TRP A 73 18.42 6.06 -32.59
N HIS A 74 18.41 6.30 -33.91
CA HIS A 74 19.60 6.26 -34.76
C HIS A 74 20.32 7.61 -34.92
N ALA A 75 19.92 8.66 -34.20
CA ALA A 75 20.51 9.99 -34.37
C ALA A 75 21.78 10.23 -33.54
N CYS A 76 22.07 9.38 -32.57
CA CYS A 76 23.25 9.49 -31.70
C CYS A 76 23.70 8.12 -31.20
N ASN A 77 24.93 8.02 -30.69
CA ASN A 77 25.35 6.82 -29.97
C ASN A 77 24.60 6.78 -28.63
N PRO A 78 24.03 5.64 -28.20
CA PRO A 78 23.38 5.53 -26.89
C PRO A 78 24.23 6.02 -25.71
N ALA A 79 25.57 5.91 -25.78
CA ALA A 79 26.46 6.44 -24.75
C ALA A 79 26.39 7.98 -24.60
N ASP A 80 26.07 8.70 -25.68
CA ASP A 80 25.96 10.17 -25.66
C ASP A 80 24.78 10.66 -24.81
N LEU A 81 23.77 9.80 -24.60
CA LEU A 81 22.56 10.14 -23.84
C LEU A 81 22.82 10.37 -22.35
N PHE A 82 23.96 9.92 -21.81
CA PHE A 82 24.38 10.27 -20.45
C PHE A 82 24.67 11.76 -20.26
N HIS A 83 25.08 12.45 -21.34
CA HIS A 83 25.44 13.86 -21.31
C HIS A 83 24.51 14.74 -22.17
N ALA A 84 23.58 14.12 -22.90
CA ALA A 84 22.65 14.86 -23.76
C ALA A 84 21.82 15.86 -22.94
N PRO A 85 21.64 17.11 -23.42
CA PRO A 85 20.72 18.06 -22.82
C PRO A 85 19.29 17.51 -22.80
N VAL A 86 18.62 17.75 -21.66
CA VAL A 86 17.21 17.43 -21.43
C VAL A 86 16.47 18.71 -21.06
N HIS A 87 15.19 18.78 -21.39
CA HIS A 87 14.33 19.90 -21.04
C HIS A 87 12.94 19.39 -20.66
N LYS A 88 12.28 20.14 -19.76
CA LYS A 88 10.87 19.92 -19.45
C LYS A 88 9.98 20.67 -20.45
N PHE A 89 8.93 20.03 -20.92
CA PHE A 89 7.93 20.66 -21.77
C PHE A 89 6.51 20.24 -21.36
N VAL A 90 5.51 21.03 -21.75
CA VAL A 90 4.10 20.69 -21.55
C VAL A 90 3.60 19.95 -22.79
N PRO A 91 3.15 18.69 -22.69
CA PRO A 91 2.66 17.91 -23.81
C PRO A 91 1.33 18.49 -24.36
N GLU A 92 0.99 18.13 -25.60
CA GLU A 92 -0.11 18.75 -26.35
C GLU A 92 -1.46 18.65 -25.62
N ASP A 93 -1.73 17.49 -25.03
CA ASP A 93 -2.95 17.19 -24.28
C ASP A 93 -3.10 18.04 -23.01
N LYS A 94 -2.00 18.60 -22.49
CA LYS A 94 -1.97 19.43 -21.27
C LYS A 94 -1.83 20.93 -21.54
N LYS A 95 -1.69 21.35 -22.81
CA LYS A 95 -1.58 22.78 -23.17
C LYS A 95 -2.80 23.60 -22.76
N ASP A 96 -3.99 23.01 -22.80
CA ASP A 96 -5.22 23.68 -22.36
C ASP A 96 -5.23 23.92 -20.84
N ILE A 97 -4.70 22.98 -20.07
CA ILE A 97 -4.52 23.14 -18.62
C ILE A 97 -3.53 24.28 -18.37
N LYS A 98 -2.35 24.25 -19.02
CA LYS A 98 -1.35 25.33 -18.94
C LYS A 98 -1.97 26.71 -19.25
N ARG A 99 -2.70 26.83 -20.36
CA ARG A 99 -3.35 28.10 -20.75
C ARG A 99 -4.34 28.59 -19.70
N THR A 100 -5.11 27.68 -19.10
CA THR A 100 -6.03 28.03 -18.00
C THR A 100 -5.25 28.56 -16.80
N LEU A 101 -4.17 27.88 -16.38
CA LEU A 101 -3.31 28.33 -15.28
C LEU A 101 -2.72 29.72 -15.53
N GLU A 102 -2.23 29.98 -16.74
CA GLU A 102 -1.70 31.28 -17.13
C GLU A 102 -2.77 32.39 -17.13
N GLU A 103 -3.98 32.10 -17.59
CA GLU A 103 -5.11 33.05 -17.61
C GLU A 103 -5.52 33.45 -16.18
N GLU A 104 -5.61 32.49 -15.27
CA GLU A 104 -5.98 32.74 -13.87
C GLU A 104 -4.84 33.38 -13.08
N ALA A 105 -3.60 32.96 -13.30
CA ALA A 105 -2.41 33.49 -12.62
C ALA A 105 -2.26 35.02 -12.83
N ARG A 106 -2.58 35.53 -14.03
CA ARG A 106 -2.56 36.98 -14.33
C ARG A 106 -3.54 37.80 -13.49
N ARG A 107 -4.61 37.18 -12.99
CA ARG A 107 -5.70 37.83 -12.24
C ARG A 107 -5.61 37.64 -10.73
N CYS A 108 -4.69 36.79 -10.27
CA CYS A 108 -4.54 36.41 -8.87
C CYS A 108 -3.32 37.07 -8.23
N GLN A 109 -3.40 37.26 -6.91
CA GLN A 109 -2.27 37.75 -6.12
C GLN A 109 -1.53 36.58 -5.47
N TRP A 110 -2.24 35.51 -5.12
CA TRP A 110 -1.71 34.34 -4.46
C TRP A 110 -1.93 33.08 -5.30
N LEU A 111 -1.01 32.14 -5.19
CA LEU A 111 -1.11 30.77 -5.68
C LEU A 111 -0.99 29.82 -4.48
N VAL A 112 -2.04 29.04 -4.21
CA VAL A 112 -2.04 28.01 -3.17
C VAL A 112 -2.07 26.63 -3.81
N LEU A 113 -1.05 25.83 -3.48
CA LEU A 113 -0.83 24.50 -4.03
C LEU A 113 -1.50 23.44 -3.15
N TRP A 114 -2.46 22.72 -3.73
CA TRP A 114 -3.30 21.67 -3.12
C TRP A 114 -3.03 20.30 -3.74
N LEU A 115 -1.81 20.06 -4.19
CA LEU A 115 -1.38 18.76 -4.71
C LEU A 115 -1.19 17.76 -3.58
N ASP A 116 -1.14 16.47 -3.88
CA ASP A 116 -0.96 15.46 -2.82
C ASP A 116 0.39 15.67 -2.12
N CYS A 117 0.48 15.33 -0.83
CA CYS A 117 1.60 15.74 0.02
C CYS A 117 2.78 14.75 0.03
N ASP A 118 3.04 14.10 -1.11
CA ASP A 118 4.23 13.29 -1.36
C ASP A 118 5.28 14.05 -2.19
N ARG A 119 6.35 13.35 -2.59
CA ARG A 119 7.43 13.94 -3.41
C ARG A 119 6.94 14.29 -4.82
N GLU A 120 6.11 13.44 -5.43
CA GLU A 120 5.58 13.66 -6.78
C GLU A 120 4.66 14.89 -6.80
N GLY A 121 3.73 15.00 -5.86
CA GLY A 121 2.87 16.17 -5.71
C GLY A 121 3.65 17.46 -5.43
N GLU A 122 4.80 17.38 -4.74
CA GLU A 122 5.69 18.54 -4.61
C GLU A 122 6.37 18.90 -5.95
N ASN A 123 6.78 17.92 -6.76
CA ASN A 123 7.35 18.17 -8.09
C ASN A 123 6.33 18.84 -9.03
N ILE A 124 5.11 18.30 -9.09
CA ILE A 124 4.01 18.88 -9.87
C ILE A 124 3.68 20.28 -9.36
N ALA A 125 3.82 20.54 -8.05
CA ALA A 125 3.61 21.87 -7.49
C ALA A 125 4.60 22.89 -8.09
N PHE A 126 5.85 22.51 -8.29
CA PHE A 126 6.84 23.36 -8.95
C PHE A 126 6.59 23.52 -10.46
N GLU A 127 6.08 22.48 -11.15
CA GLU A 127 5.63 22.64 -12.55
C GLU A 127 4.52 23.69 -12.69
N VAL A 128 3.56 23.70 -11.75
CA VAL A 128 2.50 24.72 -11.68
C VAL A 128 3.08 26.10 -11.37
N VAL A 129 4.02 26.19 -10.41
CA VAL A 129 4.70 27.43 -10.05
C VAL A 129 5.42 28.02 -11.27
N ASP A 130 6.17 27.21 -12.02
CA ASP A 130 6.92 27.65 -13.20
C ASP A 130 5.97 28.24 -14.26
N VAL A 131 4.85 27.57 -14.53
CA VAL A 131 3.83 28.06 -15.48
C VAL A 131 3.19 29.36 -15.00
N CYS A 132 2.79 29.45 -13.73
CA CYS A 132 2.10 30.62 -13.21
C CYS A 132 3.02 31.84 -13.05
N THR A 133 4.25 31.64 -12.59
CA THR A 133 5.22 32.73 -12.37
C THR A 133 5.81 33.26 -13.69
N ALA A 134 5.85 32.45 -14.75
CA ALA A 134 6.22 32.91 -16.09
C ALA A 134 5.32 34.06 -16.60
N VAL A 135 4.04 34.10 -16.19
CA VAL A 135 3.10 35.17 -16.57
C VAL A 135 2.84 36.19 -15.47
N ASN A 136 3.11 35.84 -14.20
CA ASN A 136 2.98 36.75 -13.07
C ASN A 136 4.07 36.47 -11.99
N PRO A 137 5.26 37.10 -12.12
CA PRO A 137 6.36 36.90 -11.17
C PRO A 137 6.10 37.43 -9.76
N ARG A 138 5.00 38.17 -9.55
CA ARG A 138 4.65 38.78 -8.25
C ARG A 138 3.71 37.91 -7.41
N LEU A 139 3.39 36.69 -7.87
CA LEU A 139 2.53 35.76 -7.13
C LEU A 139 3.15 35.40 -5.79
N THR A 140 2.37 35.51 -4.73
CA THR A 140 2.72 34.90 -3.45
C THR A 140 2.38 33.41 -3.51
N ILE A 141 3.40 32.56 -3.45
CA ILE A 141 3.24 31.11 -3.54
C ILE A 141 3.07 30.55 -2.13
N LYS A 142 2.14 29.61 -1.97
CA LYS A 142 1.86 28.92 -0.71
C LYS A 142 1.53 27.46 -0.97
N ARG A 143 1.78 26.60 0.02
CA ARG A 143 1.53 25.16 -0.01
C ARG A 143 0.57 24.78 1.12
N ALA A 144 -0.54 24.14 0.77
CA ALA A 144 -1.43 23.50 1.73
C ALA A 144 -0.92 22.08 2.03
N ARG A 145 -0.85 21.71 3.31
CA ARG A 145 -0.46 20.36 3.78
C ARG A 145 -1.65 19.66 4.42
N PHE A 146 -1.97 18.47 3.94
CA PHE A 146 -3.11 17.66 4.39
C PHE A 146 -2.82 16.18 4.19
N SER A 147 -3.51 15.32 4.95
CA SER A 147 -3.38 13.85 4.86
C SER A 147 -4.70 13.15 4.57
N ALA A 148 -5.82 13.86 4.60
CA ALA A 148 -7.14 13.38 4.24
C ALA A 148 -8.01 14.53 3.70
N LEU A 149 -8.90 14.19 2.77
CA LEU A 149 -9.87 15.14 2.21
C LEU A 149 -11.13 15.25 3.09
N ILE A 150 -10.94 15.74 4.32
CA ILE A 150 -12.02 15.92 5.31
C ILE A 150 -12.10 17.37 5.83
N ASP A 151 -13.28 17.78 6.28
CA ASP A 151 -13.61 19.16 6.67
C ASP A 151 -12.56 19.80 7.60
N ARG A 152 -12.27 19.11 8.72
CA ARG A 152 -11.31 19.56 9.73
C ARG A 152 -9.92 19.79 9.15
N GLU A 153 -9.39 18.84 8.37
CA GLU A 153 -8.03 18.89 7.85
C GLU A 153 -7.87 19.97 6.78
N ILE A 154 -8.82 20.06 5.86
CA ILE A 154 -8.76 21.03 4.76
C ILE A 154 -8.90 22.46 5.28
N HIS A 155 -9.79 22.69 6.25
CA HIS A 155 -9.87 23.98 6.93
C HIS A 155 -8.60 24.28 7.75
N GLN A 156 -7.99 23.30 8.40
CA GLN A 156 -6.73 23.49 9.11
C GLN A 156 -5.58 23.81 8.14
N ALA A 157 -5.51 23.15 6.98
CA ALA A 157 -4.48 23.31 5.97
C ALA A 157 -4.46 24.73 5.39
N VAL A 158 -5.63 25.27 5.02
CA VAL A 158 -5.74 26.62 4.45
C VAL A 158 -5.41 27.73 5.46
N GLN A 159 -5.57 27.48 6.77
CA GLN A 159 -5.18 28.44 7.80
C GLN A 159 -3.68 28.35 8.14
N ASN A 160 -3.04 27.20 7.90
CA ASN A 160 -1.64 26.92 8.20
C ASN A 160 -0.79 26.71 6.95
N LEU A 161 -0.95 27.59 5.96
CA LEU A 161 -0.18 27.53 4.72
C LEU A 161 1.33 27.68 4.96
N GLU A 162 2.11 26.86 4.25
CA GLU A 162 3.57 26.81 4.27
C GLU A 162 4.16 27.24 2.92
N GLU A 163 5.49 27.22 2.80
CA GLU A 163 6.20 27.35 1.52
C GLU A 163 6.40 25.96 0.88
N PRO A 164 6.34 25.86 -0.46
CA PRO A 164 6.71 24.62 -1.14
C PRO A 164 8.22 24.33 -0.97
N LYS A 165 8.58 23.05 -0.85
CA LYS A 165 9.91 22.53 -0.55
C LYS A 165 10.63 22.10 -1.84
N LYS A 166 11.46 22.99 -2.39
CA LYS A 166 12.18 22.75 -3.65
C LYS A 166 13.07 21.50 -3.62
N CYS A 167 13.70 21.20 -2.49
CA CYS A 167 14.54 20.00 -2.34
C CYS A 167 13.80 18.67 -2.61
N LEU A 168 12.50 18.58 -2.30
CA LEU A 168 11.70 17.37 -2.58
C LEU A 168 11.40 17.26 -4.07
N ALA A 169 11.09 18.38 -4.72
CA ALA A 169 10.88 18.44 -6.16
C ALA A 169 12.18 18.12 -6.93
N ASP A 170 13.32 18.65 -6.48
CA ASP A 170 14.63 18.39 -7.08
C ASP A 170 15.02 16.91 -7.00
N ALA A 171 14.62 16.22 -5.93
CA ALA A 171 14.84 14.77 -5.80
C ALA A 171 14.04 13.97 -6.85
N VAL A 172 12.82 14.40 -7.17
CA VAL A 172 12.02 13.81 -8.25
C VAL A 172 12.63 14.13 -9.62
N ASP A 173 13.06 15.38 -9.84
CA ASP A 173 13.73 15.79 -11.08
C ASP A 173 14.99 14.94 -11.33
N ALA A 174 15.81 14.75 -10.30
CA ALA A 174 17.00 13.91 -10.37
C ALA A 174 16.65 12.46 -10.70
N ARG A 175 15.61 11.89 -10.06
CA ARG A 175 15.14 10.53 -10.35
C ARG A 175 14.65 10.39 -11.80
N GLN A 176 13.80 11.31 -12.26
CA GLN A 176 13.27 11.33 -13.63
C GLN A 176 14.41 11.39 -14.66
N GLU A 177 15.43 12.22 -14.41
CA GLU A 177 16.59 12.32 -15.31
C GLU A 177 17.45 11.06 -15.30
N ILE A 178 17.72 10.47 -14.13
CA ILE A 178 18.45 9.19 -14.01
C ILE A 178 17.72 8.08 -14.78
N ASP A 179 16.41 7.95 -14.55
CA ASP A 179 15.57 6.93 -15.19
C ASP A 179 15.54 7.13 -16.72
N LEU A 180 15.38 8.37 -17.18
CA LEU A 180 15.40 8.71 -18.61
C LEU A 180 16.76 8.38 -19.25
N ARG A 181 17.86 8.83 -18.64
CA ARG A 181 19.21 8.65 -19.19
C ARG A 181 19.61 7.18 -19.23
N ILE A 182 19.54 6.49 -18.09
CA ILE A 182 19.94 5.08 -18.01
C ILE A 182 18.97 4.24 -18.84
N GLY A 183 17.66 4.46 -18.70
CA GLY A 183 16.63 3.71 -19.40
C GLY A 183 16.77 3.84 -20.92
N ALA A 184 16.86 5.06 -21.45
CA ALA A 184 17.01 5.26 -22.90
C ALA A 184 18.34 4.73 -23.44
N SER A 185 19.44 4.92 -22.71
CA SER A 185 20.77 4.45 -23.15
C SER A 185 20.82 2.94 -23.30
N PHE A 186 20.48 2.20 -22.23
CA PHE A 186 20.53 0.74 -22.24
C PHE A 186 19.44 0.14 -23.14
N THR A 187 18.22 0.68 -23.12
CA THR A 187 17.12 0.21 -23.99
C THR A 187 17.50 0.32 -25.47
N ARG A 188 18.03 1.48 -25.91
CA ARG A 188 18.44 1.66 -27.31
C ARG A 188 19.61 0.75 -27.66
N PHE A 189 20.63 0.69 -26.80
CA PHE A 189 21.80 -0.16 -27.01
C PHE A 189 21.40 -1.63 -27.21
N GLN A 190 20.68 -2.22 -26.25
CA GLN A 190 20.35 -3.64 -26.29
C GLN A 190 19.34 -3.97 -27.40
N THR A 191 18.36 -3.10 -27.63
CA THR A 191 17.36 -3.33 -28.68
C THR A 191 18.02 -3.27 -30.06
N MET A 192 18.89 -2.29 -30.33
CA MET A 192 19.60 -2.18 -31.61
C MET A 192 20.57 -3.35 -31.81
N LEU A 193 21.35 -3.69 -30.78
CA LEU A 193 22.29 -4.82 -30.84
C LEU A 193 21.60 -6.16 -31.12
N MET A 194 20.46 -6.42 -30.48
CA MET A 194 19.76 -7.71 -30.57
C MET A 194 18.90 -7.84 -31.82
N LYS A 195 18.32 -6.74 -32.32
CA LYS A 195 17.59 -6.74 -33.60
C LYS A 195 18.48 -7.13 -34.78
N ASP A 196 19.74 -6.72 -34.76
CA ASP A 196 20.70 -7.03 -35.82
C ASP A 196 21.25 -8.47 -35.69
N ALA A 197 21.23 -9.04 -34.48
CA ALA A 197 21.82 -10.34 -34.18
C ALA A 197 20.85 -11.53 -34.23
N PHE A 198 19.55 -11.30 -33.99
CA PHE A 198 18.54 -12.36 -33.89
C PHE A 198 17.27 -12.04 -34.67
N ILE A 199 16.75 -13.03 -35.42
CA ILE A 199 15.36 -12.98 -35.89
C ILE A 199 14.48 -13.30 -34.68
N ILE A 200 13.93 -12.28 -34.05
CA ILE A 200 13.03 -12.47 -32.91
C ILE A 200 11.63 -12.67 -33.47
N ASP A 201 11.27 -13.93 -33.66
CA ASP A 201 9.98 -14.36 -34.19
C ASP A 201 8.89 -14.17 -33.12
N THR A 202 8.20 -13.04 -33.14
CA THR A 202 7.03 -12.81 -32.29
C THR A 202 5.80 -13.24 -33.07
N ALA A 203 5.26 -14.41 -32.74
CA ALA A 203 4.02 -14.95 -33.31
C ALA A 203 2.76 -14.09 -33.05
N THR A 204 2.90 -12.90 -32.45
CA THR A 204 1.80 -11.99 -32.14
C THR A 204 2.23 -10.52 -32.30
N ASP A 205 1.62 -9.85 -33.29
CA ASP A 205 1.66 -8.41 -33.61
C ASP A 205 2.98 -7.84 -34.18
N ASP A 206 2.86 -7.15 -35.32
CA ASP A 206 3.84 -6.36 -36.09
C ASP A 206 4.52 -5.18 -35.34
N ARG A 207 4.62 -5.24 -34.01
CA ARG A 207 5.26 -4.20 -33.20
C ARG A 207 6.74 -4.52 -33.01
N ASN A 208 7.58 -3.72 -33.65
CA ASN A 208 9.00 -3.53 -33.33
C ASN A 208 9.32 -3.89 -31.87
N LEU A 209 9.88 -5.08 -31.62
CA LEU A 209 10.19 -5.51 -30.26
C LEU A 209 11.17 -4.52 -29.62
N ILE A 210 10.76 -3.95 -28.49
CA ILE A 210 11.58 -3.08 -27.66
C ILE A 210 12.00 -3.89 -26.44
N LEU A 211 13.30 -4.14 -26.31
CA LEU A 211 13.88 -4.72 -25.11
C LEU A 211 14.16 -3.56 -24.17
N SER A 212 13.26 -3.30 -23.21
CA SER A 212 13.46 -2.21 -22.25
C SER A 212 14.47 -2.57 -21.17
N TYR A 213 15.20 -1.56 -20.71
CA TYR A 213 16.01 -1.59 -19.51
C TYR A 213 15.57 -0.45 -18.60
N GLY A 214 15.45 -0.72 -17.31
CA GLY A 214 15.20 0.30 -16.29
C GLY A 214 16.04 -0.01 -15.06
N PRO A 215 16.66 1.00 -14.40
CA PRO A 215 17.55 0.78 -13.26
C PRO A 215 16.87 0.10 -12.08
N CYS A 216 15.55 0.26 -11.91
CA CYS A 216 14.74 -0.45 -10.91
C CYS A 216 14.03 -1.69 -11.47
N GLN A 217 13.60 -1.65 -12.74
CA GLN A 217 12.93 -2.77 -13.41
C GLN A 217 13.85 -4.01 -13.50
N PHE A 218 15.12 -3.80 -13.83
CA PHE A 218 16.10 -4.88 -14.03
C PHE A 218 16.37 -5.70 -12.75
N PRO A 219 16.75 -5.11 -11.60
CA PRO A 219 16.93 -5.89 -10.36
C PRO A 219 15.62 -6.49 -9.85
N THR A 220 14.47 -5.86 -10.10
CA THR A 220 13.16 -6.42 -9.75
C THR A 220 12.89 -7.73 -10.49
N LEU A 221 13.19 -7.79 -11.80
CA LEU A 221 13.17 -9.03 -12.57
C LEU A 221 14.21 -10.03 -12.04
N GLY A 222 15.36 -9.53 -11.58
CA GLY A 222 16.42 -10.31 -10.93
C GLY A 222 15.89 -11.21 -9.80
N PHE A 223 15.07 -10.69 -8.87
CA PHE A 223 14.49 -11.50 -7.79
C PHE A 223 13.61 -12.65 -8.29
N VAL A 224 12.90 -12.45 -9.40
CA VAL A 224 12.05 -13.49 -10.01
C VAL A 224 12.91 -14.59 -10.64
N VAL A 225 13.94 -14.19 -11.39
CA VAL A 225 14.87 -15.10 -12.06
C VAL A 225 15.70 -15.87 -11.04
N GLU A 226 16.18 -15.21 -9.99
CA GLU A 226 16.91 -15.81 -8.87
C GLU A 226 16.08 -16.93 -8.23
N ARG A 227 14.83 -16.64 -7.83
CA ARG A 227 13.92 -17.66 -7.29
C ARG A 227 13.66 -18.79 -8.28
N TYR A 228 13.52 -18.49 -9.56
CA TYR A 228 13.34 -19.53 -10.58
C TYR A 228 14.56 -20.46 -10.63
N TRP A 229 15.78 -19.93 -10.63
CA TRP A 229 17.00 -20.73 -10.61
C TRP A 229 17.18 -21.52 -9.32
N GLU A 230 16.84 -20.96 -8.15
CA GLU A 230 16.82 -21.70 -6.88
C GLU A 230 15.91 -22.93 -6.96
N ILE A 231 14.73 -22.80 -7.58
CA ILE A 231 13.78 -23.91 -7.76
C ILE A 231 14.32 -24.93 -8.78
N GLN A 232 14.95 -24.50 -9.86
CA GLN A 232 15.52 -25.41 -10.87
C GLN A 232 16.75 -26.17 -10.35
N ALA A 233 17.57 -25.53 -9.52
CA ALA A 233 18.76 -26.11 -8.92
C ALA A 233 18.45 -26.96 -7.67
N HIS A 234 17.20 -26.94 -7.19
CA HIS A 234 16.80 -27.75 -6.05
C HIS A 234 16.73 -29.23 -6.45
N GLU A 235 17.63 -30.03 -5.87
CA GLU A 235 17.60 -31.48 -5.95
C GLU A 235 16.85 -32.02 -4.71
N PRO A 236 15.64 -32.61 -4.88
CA PRO A 236 14.91 -33.16 -3.74
C PRO A 236 15.63 -34.36 -3.14
N GLU A 237 15.80 -34.35 -1.83
CA GLU A 237 16.40 -35.46 -1.08
C GLU A 237 15.32 -36.25 -0.36
N GLU A 238 15.39 -37.59 -0.44
CA GLU A 238 14.52 -38.46 0.33
C GLU A 238 14.87 -38.37 1.83
N PHE A 239 13.85 -38.24 2.66
CA PHE A 239 14.00 -38.24 4.10
C PHE A 239 12.90 -39.09 4.77
N TRP A 240 13.21 -39.58 5.95
CA TRP A 240 12.33 -40.42 6.76
C TRP A 240 12.11 -39.78 8.13
N SER A 241 10.85 -39.76 8.57
CA SER A 241 10.45 -39.31 9.91
C SER A 241 9.52 -40.34 10.53
N ILE A 242 9.63 -40.53 11.85
CA ILE A 242 8.75 -41.43 12.59
C ILE A 242 7.53 -40.62 13.05
N ASN A 243 6.33 -41.06 12.67
CA ASN A 243 5.09 -40.45 13.11
C ASN A 243 4.43 -41.33 14.17
N CYS A 244 4.22 -40.78 15.36
CA CYS A 244 3.46 -41.43 16.42
C CYS A 244 2.06 -40.82 16.48
N ALA A 245 1.03 -41.66 16.60
CA ALA A 245 -0.34 -41.21 16.74
C ALA A 245 -1.04 -41.99 17.85
N HIS A 246 -1.81 -41.29 18.67
CA HIS A 246 -2.63 -41.86 19.73
C HIS A 246 -4.10 -41.50 19.46
N ASP A 247 -4.96 -42.51 19.44
CA ASP A 247 -6.41 -42.33 19.32
C ASP A 247 -7.04 -42.41 20.71
N SER A 248 -7.77 -41.36 21.08
CA SER A 248 -8.56 -41.29 22.30
C SER A 248 -9.94 -40.71 21.96
N ASP A 249 -11.00 -41.49 22.22
CA ASP A 249 -12.40 -41.11 22.01
C ASP A 249 -12.70 -40.48 20.63
N GLY A 250 -12.08 -41.01 19.58
CA GLY A 250 -12.28 -40.55 18.19
C GLY A 250 -11.47 -39.31 17.83
N CYS A 251 -10.57 -38.85 18.70
CA CYS A 251 -9.62 -37.78 18.46
C CYS A 251 -8.21 -38.37 18.30
N ILE A 252 -7.59 -38.15 17.14
CA ILE A 252 -6.22 -38.61 16.87
C ILE A 252 -5.23 -37.49 17.22
N ALA A 253 -4.47 -37.68 18.29
CA ALA A 253 -3.33 -36.85 18.63
C ALA A 253 -2.08 -37.33 17.86
N LYS A 254 -1.48 -36.44 17.06
CA LYS A 254 -0.23 -36.72 16.33
C LYS A 254 0.96 -36.13 17.08
N PHE A 255 1.95 -36.96 17.35
CA PHE A 255 3.21 -36.57 17.97
C PHE A 255 4.31 -36.54 16.91
N ASN A 256 4.95 -35.39 16.78
CA ASN A 256 6.07 -35.18 15.86
C ASN A 256 7.37 -35.63 16.53
N TRP A 257 8.17 -36.42 15.80
CA TRP A 257 9.48 -36.85 16.28
C TRP A 257 10.41 -35.66 16.50
N MET A 258 10.98 -35.55 17.70
CA MET A 258 11.78 -34.38 18.09
C MET A 258 13.14 -34.32 17.39
N ARG A 259 13.61 -35.42 16.79
CA ARG A 259 14.78 -35.40 15.89
C ARG A 259 14.45 -34.79 14.51
N GLY A 260 13.18 -34.60 14.18
CA GLY A 260 12.72 -34.14 12.88
C GLY A 260 12.66 -35.27 11.87
N HIS A 261 13.69 -35.38 11.03
CA HIS A 261 13.83 -36.40 10.00
C HIS A 261 15.29 -36.81 9.83
N LEU A 262 15.50 -37.99 9.23
CA LEU A 262 16.81 -38.48 8.82
C LEU A 262 16.85 -38.68 7.30
N PHE A 263 18.01 -38.46 6.70
CA PHE A 263 18.28 -38.75 5.29
C PHE A 263 18.88 -40.14 5.06
N ASP A 264 18.96 -40.98 6.10
CA ASP A 264 19.42 -42.35 6.00
C ASP A 264 18.29 -43.31 6.41
N TYR A 265 17.87 -44.13 5.45
CA TYR A 265 16.77 -45.07 5.65
C TYR A 265 17.10 -46.09 6.74
N THR A 266 18.33 -46.63 6.75
CA THR A 266 18.73 -47.67 7.69
C THR A 266 18.70 -47.17 9.13
N CYS A 267 19.20 -45.97 9.39
CA CYS A 267 19.13 -45.34 10.71
C CYS A 267 17.67 -45.10 11.14
N ALA A 268 16.83 -44.58 10.23
CA ALA A 268 15.42 -44.34 10.54
C ALA A 268 14.66 -45.63 10.86
N VAL A 269 14.93 -46.71 10.11
CA VAL A 269 14.30 -48.02 10.34
C VAL A 269 14.78 -48.66 11.64
N ILE A 270 16.07 -48.61 11.97
CA ILE A 270 16.58 -49.16 13.23
C ILE A 270 15.87 -48.50 14.42
N ILE A 271 15.76 -47.17 14.39
CA ILE A 271 15.08 -46.42 15.46
C ILE A 271 13.57 -46.74 15.47
N TYR A 272 12.95 -46.87 14.30
CA TYR A 272 11.54 -47.26 14.19
C TYR A 272 11.28 -48.65 14.79
N GLU A 273 12.12 -49.65 14.47
CA GLU A 273 12.00 -51.01 15.01
C GLU A 273 12.15 -51.01 16.53
N MET A 274 13.09 -50.23 17.08
CA MET A 274 13.21 -50.06 18.54
C MET A 274 11.91 -49.53 19.18
N CYS A 275 11.28 -48.53 18.55
CA CYS A 275 9.98 -48.00 19.00
C CYS A 275 8.83 -49.01 18.82
N VAL A 276 8.90 -49.94 17.87
CA VAL A 276 7.88 -50.99 17.67
C VAL A 276 8.05 -52.14 18.66
N GLU A 277 9.29 -52.49 18.99
CA GLU A 277 9.62 -53.51 20.00
C GLU A 277 9.22 -53.05 21.42
N GLU A 278 9.43 -51.77 21.75
CA GLU A 278 9.04 -51.17 23.03
C GLU A 278 8.06 -49.99 22.85
N PRO A 279 6.80 -50.23 22.43
CA PRO A 279 5.87 -49.18 21.97
C PRO A 279 5.19 -48.41 23.09
N THR A 280 5.59 -48.63 24.36
CA THR A 280 4.95 -47.97 25.50
C THR A 280 5.41 -46.52 25.58
N ALA A 281 4.50 -45.59 25.31
CA ALA A 281 4.75 -44.17 25.45
C ALA A 281 4.65 -43.72 26.92
N THR A 282 5.71 -43.09 27.43
CA THR A 282 5.74 -42.48 28.75
C THR A 282 5.72 -40.96 28.62
N VAL A 283 4.76 -40.29 29.25
CA VAL A 283 4.75 -38.82 29.30
C VAL A 283 5.92 -38.34 30.15
N THR A 284 6.85 -37.61 29.53
CA THR A 284 8.04 -37.10 30.20
C THR A 284 7.87 -35.65 30.65
N ASN A 285 7.08 -34.87 29.91
CA ASN A 285 6.89 -33.45 30.19
C ASN A 285 5.53 -32.96 29.66
N VAL A 286 4.85 -32.14 30.46
CA VAL A 286 3.66 -31.40 30.06
C VAL A 286 3.88 -29.94 30.39
N ARG A 287 4.00 -29.11 29.36
CA ARG A 287 4.25 -27.69 29.50
C ARG A 287 3.07 -26.90 28.95
N GLN A 288 2.44 -26.13 29.82
CA GLN A 288 1.42 -25.16 29.43
C GLN A 288 1.99 -23.75 29.50
N GLN A 289 1.81 -22.97 28.44
CA GLN A 289 2.23 -21.59 28.37
C GLN A 289 1.15 -20.70 27.78
N GLU A 290 0.96 -19.53 28.38
CA GLU A 290 0.19 -18.47 27.74
C GLU A 290 1.01 -17.87 26.59
N LYS A 291 0.41 -17.80 25.41
CA LYS A 291 0.98 -17.16 24.22
C LYS A 291 0.13 -15.96 23.84
N LEU A 292 0.80 -14.81 23.72
CA LEU A 292 0.18 -13.58 23.24
C LEU A 292 0.37 -13.46 21.74
N LYS A 293 -0.73 -13.29 21.01
CA LYS A 293 -0.71 -12.86 19.61
C LYS A 293 -0.92 -11.37 19.55
N TYR A 294 0.16 -10.65 19.31
CA TYR A 294 0.13 -9.19 19.28
C TYR A 294 -0.62 -8.64 18.07
N PRO A 295 -1.28 -7.47 18.24
CA PRO A 295 -1.91 -6.79 17.13
C PRO A 295 -0.90 -6.30 16.08
N PRO A 296 -1.34 -6.09 14.83
CA PRO A 296 -0.46 -5.52 13.83
C PRO A 296 -0.09 -4.08 14.20
N HIS A 297 1.07 -3.64 13.70
CA HIS A 297 1.42 -2.22 13.70
C HIS A 297 0.43 -1.41 12.85
N PRO A 298 0.31 -0.09 13.08
CA PRO A 298 -0.43 0.80 12.21
C PRO A 298 -0.07 0.59 10.73
N LEU A 299 -1.08 0.70 9.86
CA LEU A 299 -0.96 0.29 8.47
C LEU A 299 -0.14 1.29 7.66
N ASN A 300 0.93 0.84 7.01
CA ASN A 300 1.66 1.60 6.00
C ASN A 300 1.40 1.03 4.60
N THR A 301 1.92 1.68 3.56
CA THR A 301 1.67 1.28 2.16
C THR A 301 2.12 -0.16 1.86
N ILE A 302 3.33 -0.53 2.29
CA ILE A 302 3.90 -1.86 2.05
C ILE A 302 3.02 -2.94 2.68
N GLU A 303 2.55 -2.72 3.91
CA GLU A 303 1.74 -3.70 4.61
C GLU A 303 0.32 -3.76 4.06
N LEU A 304 -0.26 -2.63 3.61
CA LEU A 304 -1.53 -2.60 2.88
C LEU A 304 -1.44 -3.47 1.63
N GLU A 305 -0.42 -3.28 0.79
CA GLU A 305 -0.24 -4.02 -0.47
C GLU A 305 -0.01 -5.51 -0.23
N LYS A 306 0.85 -5.87 0.74
CA LYS A 306 1.09 -7.26 1.12
C LYS A 306 -0.18 -7.94 1.62
N ARG A 307 -0.96 -7.27 2.48
CA ARG A 307 -2.20 -7.83 3.04
C ARG A 307 -3.29 -7.91 1.98
N ALA A 308 -3.49 -6.87 1.19
CA ALA A 308 -4.49 -6.83 0.12
C ALA A 308 -4.21 -7.93 -0.92
N SER A 309 -2.97 -8.08 -1.37
CA SER A 309 -2.56 -9.16 -2.29
C SER A 309 -2.87 -10.55 -1.72
N ARG A 310 -2.54 -10.79 -0.43
CA ARG A 310 -2.80 -12.07 0.23
C ARG A 310 -4.27 -12.32 0.56
N TYR A 311 -5.05 -11.27 0.81
CA TYR A 311 -6.44 -11.36 1.24
C TYR A 311 -7.39 -11.51 0.05
N PHE A 312 -7.13 -10.80 -1.05
CA PHE A 312 -8.00 -10.85 -2.22
C PHE A 312 -7.92 -12.18 -2.98
N ARG A 313 -6.88 -13.02 -2.75
CA ARG A 313 -6.68 -14.40 -3.27
C ARG A 313 -7.49 -14.70 -4.54
N ILE A 314 -7.14 -14.06 -5.64
CA ILE A 314 -7.94 -14.23 -6.87
C ILE A 314 -7.44 -15.44 -7.67
N SER A 315 -8.40 -16.19 -8.21
CA SER A 315 -8.18 -17.42 -8.97
C SER A 315 -7.49 -17.17 -10.32
N SER A 316 -6.81 -18.21 -10.80
CA SER A 316 -6.10 -18.24 -12.08
C SER A 316 -6.97 -17.92 -13.31
N GLU A 317 -8.29 -18.08 -13.23
CA GLU A 317 -9.21 -17.93 -14.36
C GLU A 317 -9.59 -16.46 -14.67
N HIS A 318 -9.75 -15.61 -13.65
CA HIS A 318 -9.95 -14.15 -13.84
C HIS A 318 -8.65 -13.47 -14.32
N THR A 319 -7.53 -14.05 -13.90
CA THR A 319 -6.16 -13.61 -14.14
C THR A 319 -5.77 -13.73 -15.63
N MET A 320 -6.43 -14.60 -16.39
CA MET A 320 -6.21 -14.75 -17.84
C MET A 320 -7.02 -13.78 -18.74
N LYS A 321 -8.09 -13.15 -18.24
CA LYS A 321 -9.00 -12.34 -19.08
C LYS A 321 -8.65 -10.86 -19.18
N VAL A 322 -7.90 -10.30 -18.24
CA VAL A 322 -7.75 -8.83 -18.13
C VAL A 322 -6.52 -8.28 -18.84
N SER A 323 -5.46 -9.06 -19.08
CA SER A 323 -4.32 -8.61 -19.89
C SER A 323 -3.49 -9.80 -20.31
N GLY A 324 -3.22 -9.93 -21.61
CA GLY A 324 -2.52 -11.08 -22.19
C GLY A 324 -1.11 -11.34 -21.66
N HIS A 325 -0.50 -10.47 -20.84
CA HIS A 325 0.75 -10.74 -20.14
C HIS A 325 0.81 -9.89 -18.84
N TYR A 326 1.36 -10.47 -17.76
CA TYR A 326 1.73 -9.88 -16.45
C TYR A 326 0.68 -9.88 -15.31
N HIS A 327 0.70 -10.96 -14.52
CA HIS A 327 -0.25 -11.25 -13.44
C HIS A 327 0.10 -10.73 -12.03
N LEU A 328 1.20 -10.00 -11.82
CA LEU A 328 1.53 -9.44 -10.48
C LEU A 328 1.57 -7.91 -10.49
N PHE A 329 2.02 -7.30 -11.59
CA PHE A 329 2.13 -5.85 -11.72
C PHE A 329 0.76 -5.16 -11.85
N ALA A 330 -0.18 -5.75 -12.60
CA ALA A 330 -1.55 -5.23 -12.72
C ALA A 330 -2.29 -5.14 -11.38
N TRP A 331 -1.91 -5.97 -10.40
CA TRP A 331 -2.54 -6.06 -9.09
C TRP A 331 -2.10 -4.95 -8.16
N PHE A 332 -0.80 -4.67 -8.15
CA PHE A 332 -0.23 -3.57 -7.39
C PHE A 332 -0.85 -2.23 -7.82
N LEU A 333 -0.99 -2.05 -9.15
CA LEU A 333 -1.64 -0.88 -9.73
C LEU A 333 -3.11 -0.80 -9.29
N LEU A 334 -3.87 -1.90 -9.40
CA LEU A 334 -5.28 -1.90 -8.99
C LEU A 334 -5.46 -1.55 -7.50
N ILE A 335 -4.66 -2.15 -6.60
CA ILE A 335 -4.74 -1.87 -5.15
C ILE A 335 -4.43 -0.39 -4.88
N SER A 336 -3.39 0.13 -5.52
CA SER A 336 -2.99 1.53 -5.39
C SER A 336 -4.07 2.48 -5.90
N ASP A 337 -4.66 2.19 -7.06
CA ASP A 337 -5.71 2.99 -7.68
C ASP A 337 -6.97 3.00 -6.80
N VAL A 338 -7.42 1.84 -6.31
CA VAL A 338 -8.60 1.75 -5.42
C VAL A 338 -8.35 2.47 -4.09
N ALA A 339 -7.14 2.35 -3.51
CA ALA A 339 -6.78 3.10 -2.31
C ALA A 339 -6.82 4.61 -2.57
N GLU A 340 -6.31 5.05 -3.71
CA GLU A 340 -6.30 6.45 -4.10
C GLU A 340 -7.72 6.99 -4.32
N GLU A 341 -8.60 6.22 -4.96
CA GLU A 341 -10.03 6.56 -5.13
C GLU A 341 -10.75 6.70 -3.78
N LEU A 342 -10.49 5.78 -2.83
CA LEU A 342 -11.03 5.87 -1.47
C LEU A 342 -10.52 7.12 -0.74
N TYR A 343 -9.25 7.48 -0.90
CA TYR A 343 -8.67 8.70 -0.35
C TYR A 343 -9.27 9.97 -0.98
N GLN A 344 -9.40 10.01 -2.30
CA GLN A 344 -9.97 11.15 -3.03
C GLN A 344 -11.45 11.38 -2.67
N ALA A 345 -12.16 10.31 -2.27
CA ALA A 345 -13.52 10.36 -1.75
C ALA A 345 -13.59 10.60 -0.22
N GLY A 346 -12.44 10.69 0.46
CA GLY A 346 -12.31 11.02 1.89
C GLY A 346 -12.59 9.88 2.86
N PHE A 347 -12.59 8.62 2.40
CA PHE A 347 -12.86 7.44 3.24
C PHE A 347 -11.65 6.93 4.01
N ILE A 348 -10.45 7.10 3.45
CA ILE A 348 -9.19 6.76 4.11
C ILE A 348 -8.21 7.93 4.04
N SER A 349 -7.23 7.93 4.94
CA SER A 349 -6.08 8.83 4.84
C SER A 349 -5.20 8.48 3.64
N TYR A 350 -4.29 9.39 3.29
CA TYR A 350 -3.42 9.27 2.13
C TYR A 350 -2.67 7.91 2.11
N PRO A 351 -2.81 7.11 1.04
CA PRO A 351 -2.39 5.70 1.06
C PRO A 351 -0.92 5.47 0.71
N ARG A 352 -0.13 6.54 0.52
CA ARG A 352 1.32 6.48 0.22
C ARG A 352 2.10 7.06 1.40
N THR A 353 2.40 6.21 2.37
CA THR A 353 3.12 6.56 3.60
C THR A 353 3.96 5.38 4.09
N GLU A 354 5.13 5.71 4.61
CA GLU A 354 6.00 4.74 5.32
C GLU A 354 5.69 4.72 6.83
N THR A 355 4.88 5.67 7.31
CA THR A 355 4.60 5.86 8.73
C THR A 355 3.77 4.71 9.30
N ASP A 356 4.30 4.08 10.35
CA ASP A 356 3.66 2.98 11.06
C ASP A 356 3.41 3.33 12.54
N SER A 357 3.23 4.61 12.85
CA SER A 357 2.93 5.11 14.19
C SER A 357 1.94 6.29 14.16
N PHE A 358 0.96 6.29 15.07
CA PHE A 358 0.06 7.44 15.22
C PHE A 358 0.68 8.51 16.10
N SER A 359 0.46 9.78 15.74
CA SER A 359 0.86 10.91 16.57
C SER A 359 0.05 10.95 17.88
N SER A 360 0.63 11.49 18.95
CA SER A 360 -0.09 11.70 20.22
C SER A 360 -1.26 12.68 20.13
N ARG A 361 -1.36 13.43 19.03
CA ARG A 361 -2.45 14.39 18.75
C ARG A 361 -3.63 13.75 18.02
N THR A 362 -3.46 12.52 17.52
CA THR A 362 -4.53 11.81 16.81
C THR A 362 -5.48 11.19 17.82
N ASP A 363 -6.73 11.63 17.84
CA ASP A 363 -7.76 11.04 18.69
C ASP A 363 -8.32 9.76 18.06
N LEU A 364 -7.73 8.63 18.44
CA LEU A 364 -8.11 7.32 17.95
C LEU A 364 -9.51 6.90 18.44
N HIS A 365 -10.00 7.43 19.56
CA HIS A 365 -11.31 7.04 20.10
C HIS A 365 -12.44 7.55 19.18
N ILE A 366 -12.30 8.78 18.66
CA ILE A 366 -13.25 9.35 17.70
C ILE A 366 -13.34 8.47 16.44
N ILE A 367 -12.20 8.03 15.90
CA ILE A 367 -12.19 7.18 14.70
C ILE A 367 -12.91 5.86 14.96
N VAL A 368 -12.71 5.23 16.13
CA VAL A 368 -13.44 3.99 16.50
C VAL A 368 -14.93 4.27 16.71
N GLN A 369 -15.29 5.41 17.31
CA GLN A 369 -16.66 5.79 17.56
C GLN A 369 -17.47 5.89 16.26
N GLU A 370 -16.89 6.43 15.19
CA GLU A 370 -17.52 6.50 13.88
C GLU A 370 -17.84 5.12 13.28
N GLN A 371 -17.12 4.06 13.67
CA GLN A 371 -17.30 2.71 13.13
C GLN A 371 -18.37 1.89 13.85
N GLN A 372 -18.94 2.38 14.95
CA GLN A 372 -19.93 1.67 15.77
C GLN A 372 -21.21 1.30 15.03
N GLY A 373 -21.53 2.01 13.93
CA GLY A 373 -22.72 1.78 13.12
C GLY A 373 -22.59 0.66 12.08
N HIS A 374 -21.40 0.05 11.89
CA HIS A 374 -21.23 -0.97 10.87
C HIS A 374 -21.91 -2.29 11.26
N PRO A 375 -22.67 -2.96 10.36
CA PRO A 375 -23.33 -4.24 10.67
C PRO A 375 -22.37 -5.35 11.09
N GLU A 376 -21.16 -5.39 10.52
CA GLU A 376 -20.23 -6.51 10.74
C GLU A 376 -19.25 -6.32 11.91
N TRP A 377 -18.78 -5.10 12.14
CA TRP A 377 -17.75 -4.81 13.16
C TRP A 377 -18.18 -3.75 14.18
N GLY A 378 -19.35 -3.14 14.01
CA GLY A 378 -19.84 -2.06 14.88
C GLY A 378 -19.99 -2.48 16.34
N VAL A 379 -20.49 -3.69 16.59
CA VAL A 379 -20.58 -4.27 17.95
C VAL A 379 -19.20 -4.35 18.61
N TYR A 380 -18.17 -4.74 17.85
CA TYR A 380 -16.81 -4.80 18.38
C TYR A 380 -16.26 -3.39 18.64
N ALA A 381 -16.49 -2.43 17.74
CA ALA A 381 -16.09 -1.03 17.93
C ALA A 381 -16.75 -0.41 19.17
N GLN A 382 -18.01 -0.74 19.47
CA GLN A 382 -18.70 -0.31 20.69
C GLN A 382 -18.02 -0.88 21.94
N ARG A 383 -17.76 -2.19 21.96
CA ARG A 383 -17.07 -2.84 23.08
C ARG A 383 -15.63 -2.39 23.26
N LEU A 384 -14.96 -2.01 22.17
CA LEU A 384 -13.59 -1.50 22.22
C LEU A 384 -13.50 -0.18 23.00
N LEU A 385 -14.56 0.62 22.93
CA LEU A 385 -14.68 1.90 23.65
C LEU A 385 -15.31 1.76 25.05
N ASP A 386 -15.88 0.60 25.38
CA ASP A 386 -16.39 0.32 26.72
C ASP A 386 -15.24 0.06 27.70
N PRO A 387 -15.02 0.92 28.71
CA PRO A 387 -13.98 0.71 29.71
C PRO A 387 -14.16 -0.61 30.49
N GLY A 388 -15.40 -1.09 30.65
CA GLY A 388 -15.72 -2.34 31.35
C GLY A 388 -15.27 -3.59 30.59
N ALA A 389 -15.26 -3.53 29.25
CA ALA A 389 -14.76 -4.61 28.41
C ALA A 389 -13.22 -4.68 28.41
N GLY A 390 -12.54 -3.56 28.71
CA GLY A 390 -11.09 -3.51 28.86
C GLY A 390 -10.31 -3.95 27.61
N LEU A 391 -10.87 -3.77 26.40
CA LEU A 391 -10.28 -4.23 25.13
C LEU A 391 -9.31 -3.22 24.51
N TRP A 392 -9.40 -1.95 24.89
CA TRP A 392 -8.58 -0.87 24.33
C TRP A 392 -7.10 -1.00 24.67
N ARG A 393 -6.26 -0.70 23.68
CA ARG A 393 -4.82 -0.46 23.85
C ARG A 393 -4.35 0.59 22.83
N ASN A 394 -3.53 1.53 23.29
CA ASN A 394 -2.85 2.44 22.36
C ASN A 394 -1.85 1.66 21.50
N PRO A 395 -1.88 1.82 20.16
CA PRO A 395 -1.05 1.07 19.25
C PRO A 395 0.43 1.41 19.43
N ARG A 396 1.30 0.42 19.24
CA ARG A 396 2.77 0.64 19.25
C ARG A 396 3.23 0.93 17.82
N GLY A 397 4.13 1.91 17.69
CA GLY A 397 4.82 2.17 16.43
C GLY A 397 5.67 0.98 15.98
N GLY A 398 5.82 0.79 14.67
CA GLY A 398 6.73 -0.20 14.08
C GLY A 398 8.16 0.33 13.87
N GLY A 399 8.35 1.65 13.99
CA GLY A 399 9.67 2.30 13.98
C GLY A 399 9.91 3.19 12.75
N HIS A 400 8.93 3.32 11.85
CA HIS A 400 9.02 4.09 10.62
C HIS A 400 8.09 5.31 10.68
N ASP A 401 8.59 6.47 10.23
CA ASP A 401 7.84 7.74 10.22
C ASP A 401 8.42 8.66 9.14
N ASP A 402 7.62 8.91 8.10
CA ASP A 402 7.98 9.78 6.96
C ASP A 402 7.92 11.28 7.30
N LYS A 403 7.42 11.63 8.50
CA LYS A 403 7.21 13.00 9.00
C LYS A 403 6.24 13.84 8.14
N ALA A 404 5.44 13.20 7.29
CA ALA A 404 4.50 13.82 6.38
C ALA A 404 3.06 13.35 6.63
N HIS A 405 2.86 12.03 6.72
CA HIS A 405 1.56 11.40 6.76
C HIS A 405 1.40 10.50 7.99
N PRO A 406 0.18 10.42 8.57
CA PRO A 406 -0.15 9.38 9.53
C PRO A 406 -0.28 8.01 8.82
N PRO A 407 -0.31 6.90 9.58
CA PRO A 407 -0.62 5.58 9.05
C PRO A 407 -1.97 5.58 8.31
N ILE A 408 -2.14 4.66 7.37
CA ILE A 408 -3.38 4.47 6.61
C ILE A 408 -4.51 4.05 7.56
N HIS A 409 -5.56 4.87 7.66
CA HIS A 409 -6.67 4.66 8.59
C HIS A 409 -8.00 5.18 8.01
N PRO A 410 -9.16 4.71 8.50
CA PRO A 410 -10.43 5.24 8.04
C PRO A 410 -10.65 6.67 8.55
N THR A 411 -11.11 7.55 7.67
CA THR A 411 -11.37 8.97 7.97
C THR A 411 -12.85 9.34 7.85
N LYS A 412 -13.66 8.45 7.31
CA LYS A 412 -15.11 8.59 7.19
C LYS A 412 -15.76 7.21 7.21
N PHE A 413 -16.86 7.08 7.96
CA PHE A 413 -17.69 5.88 8.00
C PHE A 413 -18.48 5.65 6.69
N SER A 414 -18.55 4.40 6.25
CA SER A 414 -19.48 3.93 5.21
C SER A 414 -19.76 2.43 5.39
N THR A 415 -20.95 1.99 4.99
CA THR A 415 -21.29 0.57 4.80
C THR A 415 -21.10 0.13 3.34
N GLY A 416 -20.53 1.00 2.50
CA GLY A 416 -20.40 0.85 1.06
C GLY A 416 -21.25 1.87 0.31
N GLU A 417 -20.64 2.54 -0.68
CA GLU A 417 -21.34 3.49 -1.55
C GLU A 417 -21.93 2.80 -2.78
N SER A 418 -22.95 3.41 -3.39
CA SER A 418 -23.65 2.87 -4.57
C SER A 418 -22.75 2.68 -5.80
N GLY A 419 -21.61 3.38 -5.87
CA GLY A 419 -20.62 3.26 -6.94
C GLY A 419 -19.41 2.38 -6.62
N TRP A 420 -19.32 1.78 -5.44
CA TRP A 420 -18.15 0.98 -5.06
C TRP A 420 -18.12 -0.36 -5.79
N SER A 421 -16.98 -0.69 -6.39
CA SER A 421 -16.69 -2.06 -6.84
C SER A 421 -16.55 -3.01 -5.64
N GLN A 422 -16.46 -4.31 -5.92
CA GLN A 422 -16.16 -5.28 -4.87
C GLN A 422 -14.80 -5.00 -4.22
N ASP A 423 -13.82 -4.57 -4.99
CA ASP A 423 -12.47 -4.28 -4.50
C ASP A 423 -12.44 -3.07 -3.57
N HIS A 424 -13.24 -2.03 -3.87
CA HIS A 424 -13.43 -0.89 -2.97
C HIS A 424 -13.93 -1.33 -1.59
N ARG A 425 -14.96 -2.17 -1.57
CA ARG A 425 -15.54 -2.69 -0.32
C ARG A 425 -14.50 -3.49 0.48
N LYS A 426 -13.83 -4.43 -0.19
CA LYS A 426 -12.84 -5.29 0.47
C LYS A 426 -11.62 -4.50 0.98
N LEU A 427 -11.15 -3.50 0.22
CA LEU A 427 -10.00 -2.69 0.63
C LEU A 427 -10.35 -1.76 1.79
N TYR A 428 -11.52 -1.10 1.73
CA TYR A 428 -12.00 -0.29 2.85
C TYR A 428 -12.20 -1.12 4.12
N GLU A 429 -12.83 -2.29 4.00
CA GLU A 429 -12.99 -3.24 5.10
C GLU A 429 -11.64 -3.66 5.70
N LEU A 430 -10.64 -3.97 4.85
CA LEU A 430 -9.30 -4.30 5.31
C LEU A 430 -8.69 -3.16 6.13
N VAL A 431 -8.78 -1.92 5.66
CA VAL A 431 -8.27 -0.73 6.36
C VAL A 431 -8.97 -0.56 7.71
N VAL A 432 -10.30 -0.64 7.75
CA VAL A 432 -11.08 -0.45 8.99
C VAL A 432 -10.78 -1.55 10.00
N ARG A 433 -10.83 -2.83 9.60
CA ARG A 433 -10.58 -3.95 10.50
C ARG A 433 -9.12 -4.00 10.97
N HIS A 434 -8.16 -3.64 10.11
CA HIS A 434 -6.76 -3.47 10.53
C HIS A 434 -6.60 -2.37 11.57
N PHE A 435 -7.27 -1.22 11.38
CA PHE A 435 -7.28 -0.14 12.36
C PHE A 435 -7.87 -0.59 13.71
N LEU A 436 -9.06 -1.21 13.71
CA LEU A 436 -9.72 -1.71 14.93
C LEU A 436 -8.90 -2.80 15.65
N ALA A 437 -8.17 -3.62 14.89
CA ALA A 437 -7.22 -4.58 15.44
C ALA A 437 -6.03 -3.86 16.10
N CYS A 438 -5.46 -2.85 15.43
CA CYS A 438 -4.29 -2.12 15.90
C CYS A 438 -4.49 -1.47 17.29
N VAL A 439 -5.68 -0.92 17.53
CA VAL A 439 -6.08 -0.32 18.82
C VAL A 439 -6.65 -1.31 19.84
N SER A 440 -6.62 -2.60 19.53
CA SER A 440 -7.07 -3.67 20.44
C SER A 440 -5.91 -4.28 21.23
N LYS A 441 -6.24 -4.93 22.35
CA LYS A 441 -5.29 -5.76 23.09
C LYS A 441 -4.88 -7.01 22.31
N PRO A 442 -3.72 -7.61 22.65
CA PRO A 442 -3.32 -8.92 22.13
C PRO A 442 -4.41 -9.97 22.38
N ALA A 443 -4.54 -10.90 21.44
CA ALA A 443 -5.29 -12.12 21.68
C ALA A 443 -4.46 -13.05 22.56
N VAL A 444 -5.13 -13.70 23.51
CA VAL A 444 -4.50 -14.62 24.47
C VAL A 444 -4.89 -16.05 24.09
N GLY A 445 -3.89 -16.90 23.89
CA GLY A 445 -4.06 -18.33 23.73
C GLY A 445 -3.26 -19.10 24.77
N ALA A 446 -3.67 -20.33 25.07
CA ALA A 446 -2.87 -21.30 25.77
C ALA A 446 -2.26 -22.26 24.75
N GLU A 447 -0.96 -22.50 24.86
CA GLU A 447 -0.25 -23.53 24.13
C GLU A 447 0.17 -24.62 25.13
N THR A 448 -0.29 -25.84 24.89
CA THR A 448 0.07 -27.02 25.68
C THR A 448 0.93 -27.93 24.83
N THR A 449 2.16 -28.18 25.28
CA THR A 449 3.07 -29.14 24.66
C THR A 449 3.19 -30.36 25.55
N VAL A 450 2.95 -31.54 24.97
CA VAL A 450 3.12 -32.84 25.63
C VAL A 450 4.28 -33.55 24.95
N GLU A 451 5.28 -33.94 25.74
CA GLU A 451 6.43 -34.73 25.28
C GLU A 451 6.30 -36.16 25.82
N ILE A 452 6.53 -37.13 24.94
CA ILE A 452 6.50 -38.56 25.26
C ILE A 452 7.83 -39.21 24.88
N ASP A 453 8.23 -40.22 25.66
CA ASP A 453 9.35 -41.12 25.36
C ASP A 453 8.81 -42.48 24.95
N ILE A 454 9.32 -43.01 23.84
CA ILE A 454 9.10 -44.38 23.38
C ILE A 454 10.48 -44.97 23.07
N ALA A 455 10.90 -46.01 23.79
CA ALA A 455 12.20 -46.66 23.60
C ALA A 455 13.41 -45.71 23.63
N GLY A 456 13.35 -44.61 24.41
CA GLY A 456 14.39 -43.58 24.46
C GLY A 456 14.31 -42.50 23.38
N GLU A 457 13.31 -42.56 22.49
CA GLU A 457 13.05 -41.55 21.46
C GLU A 457 11.93 -40.60 21.88
N LEU A 458 12.17 -39.30 21.69
CA LEU A 458 11.26 -38.25 22.11
C LEU A 458 10.34 -37.79 20.98
N PHE A 459 9.07 -37.65 21.30
CA PHE A 459 8.05 -37.09 20.41
C PHE A 459 7.28 -35.98 21.12
N SER A 460 6.78 -35.01 20.35
CA SER A 460 6.04 -33.86 20.89
C SER A 460 4.73 -33.62 20.15
N ALA A 461 3.66 -33.37 20.90
CA ALA A 461 2.40 -32.86 20.39
C ALA A 461 2.14 -31.47 20.97
N CYS A 462 1.65 -30.55 20.14
CA CYS A 462 1.33 -29.18 20.54
C CYS A 462 -0.13 -28.88 20.24
N GLY A 463 -0.89 -28.56 21.30
CA GLY A 463 -2.28 -28.11 21.23
C GLY A 463 -2.37 -26.62 21.52
N ARG A 464 -3.26 -25.91 20.82
CA ARG A 464 -3.53 -24.48 21.05
C ARG A 464 -5.00 -24.27 21.33
N VAL A 465 -5.30 -23.57 22.41
CA VAL A 465 -6.66 -23.15 22.78
C VAL A 465 -6.70 -21.64 22.84
N ILE A 466 -7.66 -21.04 22.14
CA ILE A 466 -7.91 -19.60 22.22
C ILE A 466 -8.69 -19.34 23.50
N LEU A 467 -8.13 -18.56 24.43
CA LEU A 467 -8.78 -18.26 25.71
C LEU A 467 -9.80 -17.12 25.58
N GLU A 468 -9.60 -16.21 24.62
CA GLU A 468 -10.44 -15.03 24.42
C GLU A 468 -10.81 -14.88 22.93
N GLU A 469 -11.69 -15.75 22.45
CA GLU A 469 -12.12 -15.85 21.04
C GLU A 469 -12.68 -14.55 20.47
N GLU A 470 -13.34 -13.76 21.31
CA GLU A 470 -13.93 -12.48 20.94
C GLU A 470 -12.90 -11.47 20.43
N ARG A 471 -11.67 -11.53 20.95
CA ARG A 471 -10.59 -10.65 20.50
C ARG A 471 -10.17 -10.98 19.08
N LEU A 472 -10.28 -12.22 18.61
CA LEU A 472 -9.86 -12.65 17.28
C LEU A 472 -10.89 -12.38 16.17
N LYS A 473 -12.16 -12.12 16.49
CA LYS A 473 -13.22 -11.91 15.48
C LYS A 473 -12.97 -10.70 14.58
N CYS A 474 -12.35 -9.63 15.07
CA CYS A 474 -11.88 -8.52 14.21
C CYS A 474 -10.56 -8.81 13.50
N TYR A 475 -9.79 -9.77 14.00
CA TYR A 475 -8.53 -10.22 13.40
C TYR A 475 -8.73 -11.35 12.40
N ALA A 476 -9.94 -11.87 12.20
CA ALA A 476 -10.19 -13.01 11.32
C ALA A 476 -9.65 -12.79 9.89
N LEU A 477 -9.64 -11.53 9.40
CA LEU A 477 -9.03 -11.17 8.11
C LEU A 477 -7.50 -11.00 8.17
N LEU A 478 -6.95 -10.81 9.37
CA LEU A 478 -5.53 -10.54 9.67
C LEU A 478 -4.79 -11.82 10.12
N THR A 479 -5.51 -12.87 10.50
CA THR A 479 -4.96 -14.14 11.00
C THR A 479 -5.27 -15.27 10.05
N PHE A 480 -4.28 -15.62 9.23
CA PHE A 480 -4.31 -16.73 8.28
C PHE A 480 -4.20 -18.13 8.92
N ALA A 481 -4.49 -18.27 10.21
CA ALA A 481 -4.37 -19.53 10.91
C ALA A 481 -5.68 -19.84 11.61
N THR A 482 -6.58 -20.50 10.89
CA THR A 482 -7.38 -21.59 11.45
C THR A 482 -6.42 -22.73 11.83
N ASP A 483 -5.51 -22.48 12.76
CA ASP A 483 -4.75 -23.55 13.39
C ASP A 483 -5.75 -24.22 14.33
N VAL A 484 -6.36 -25.27 13.78
CA VAL A 484 -7.03 -26.40 14.43
C VAL A 484 -7.18 -26.21 15.94
N LEU A 485 -8.41 -25.94 16.37
CA LEU A 485 -8.88 -26.32 17.70
C LEU A 485 -8.69 -27.84 17.80
N PHE A 486 -7.54 -28.30 18.26
CA PHE A 486 -7.41 -29.67 18.70
C PHE A 486 -8.20 -29.77 20.01
N SER A 487 -9.09 -30.76 20.02
CA SER A 487 -9.83 -31.20 21.20
C SER A 487 -8.89 -31.34 22.40
N GLU A 488 -9.42 -31.02 23.58
CA GLU A 488 -8.76 -31.27 24.86
C GLU A 488 -8.10 -32.65 24.85
N ILE A 489 -6.76 -32.70 24.91
CA ILE A 489 -6.07 -33.92 25.27
C ILE A 489 -6.33 -34.08 26.77
N SER A 490 -7.41 -34.81 27.10
CA SER A 490 -7.60 -35.31 28.45
C SER A 490 -6.52 -36.36 28.67
N ILE A 491 -5.43 -35.96 29.33
CA ILE A 491 -4.49 -36.91 29.91
C ILE A 491 -5.22 -37.49 31.12
N CYS A 492 -5.93 -38.61 30.94
CA CYS A 492 -6.40 -39.41 32.05
C CYS A 492 -5.17 -39.90 32.84
N GLU A 493 -5.19 -39.68 34.16
CA GLU A 493 -4.17 -40.11 35.11
C GLU A 493 -3.83 -41.60 35.03
#